data_AF-A0A949Z5S4-F1
#
_entry.id   AF-A0A949Z5S4-F1
#
_cell.length_a   1.000
_cell.length_b   1.000
_cell.length_c   1.000
_cell.angle_alpha   90.00
_cell.angle_beta   90.00
_cell.angle_gamma   90.00
#
_symmetry.space_group_name_H-M   'P 1'
#
loop_
_entity.id
_entity.type
_entity.pdbx_description
1 polymer ?
#
loop_
_entity_poly.entity_id
_entity_poly.type
_entity_poly.pdbx_seq_one_letter_code
_entity_poly.pdbx_strand_id
1 'polypeptide(L)'
;ALQMTDLPAGDWLYELKFDGYRALALKAGKEVRLISRNRTNFDNDYPLLIDALKSLTAKQARIDGEIAALDDQGRASFQLLQSYGKAKKTPLVYYAFDLLFLDGADLRARPLAERRKLLARLLRKAPDHIRFSEELRGTKEELLQLARKFQLEGLIAKRPDSPYEAGRRSGPWVKVKLTSHRTCSQEVAAGARGLPARVHR
;
A
#
# COMPACT_ATOMS: atom_id res chain seq x y z
N ALA A 1 5.09 7.68 3.94
CA ALA A 1 5.99 7.94 2.82
C ALA A 1 5.89 9.40 2.38
N LEU A 2 7.04 10.03 2.10
CA LEU A 2 7.14 11.34 1.43
C LEU A 2 6.88 11.16 -0.08
N GLN A 3 6.33 12.17 -0.74
CA GLN A 3 6.12 12.15 -2.19
C GLN A 3 7.28 12.87 -2.88
N MET A 4 7.86 12.25 -3.91
CA MET A 4 8.92 12.84 -4.72
C MET A 4 8.62 12.68 -6.22
N THR A 5 9.28 13.49 -7.03
CA THR A 5 9.19 13.48 -8.50
C THR A 5 10.13 12.46 -9.15
N ASP A 6 11.20 12.06 -8.44
CA ASP A 6 12.16 11.05 -8.89
C ASP A 6 12.51 10.06 -7.76
N LEU A 7 13.02 8.89 -8.12
CA LEU A 7 13.54 7.91 -7.17
C LEU A 7 14.87 8.39 -6.58
N PRO A 8 15.07 8.24 -5.27
CA PRO A 8 16.34 8.58 -4.65
C PRO A 8 17.43 7.61 -5.10
N ALA A 9 18.66 8.11 -5.24
CA ALA A 9 19.85 7.31 -5.53
C ALA A 9 20.52 6.79 -4.23
N GLY A 10 21.37 5.78 -4.38
CA GLY A 10 22.09 5.13 -3.28
C GLY A 10 21.38 3.87 -2.79
N ASP A 11 21.64 3.48 -1.54
CA ASP A 11 21.12 2.24 -0.97
C ASP A 11 19.63 2.37 -0.60
N TRP A 12 18.77 1.92 -1.51
CA TRP A 12 17.32 1.90 -1.41
C TRP A 12 16.75 0.62 -1.99
N LEU A 13 15.75 0.06 -1.32
CA LEU A 13 14.93 -1.02 -1.86
C LEU A 13 13.76 -0.41 -2.63
N TYR A 14 13.46 -0.93 -3.82
CA TYR A 14 12.35 -0.47 -4.63
C TYR A 14 11.23 -1.52 -4.66
N GLU A 15 9.99 -1.09 -4.47
CA GLU A 15 8.80 -1.94 -4.54
C GLU A 15 7.75 -1.31 -5.46
N LEU A 16 6.85 -2.13 -5.98
CA LEU A 16 5.67 -1.64 -6.69
C LEU A 16 4.80 -0.81 -5.73
N LYS A 17 4.33 0.34 -6.22
CA LYS A 17 3.26 1.05 -5.53
C LYS A 17 1.92 0.43 -5.95
N PHE A 18 1.31 -0.29 -5.03
CA PHE A 18 -0.07 -0.76 -5.19
C PHE A 18 -1.06 0.38 -4.98
N ASP A 19 -2.17 0.34 -5.73
CA ASP A 19 -3.30 1.25 -5.57
C ASP A 19 -4.46 0.50 -4.93
N GLY A 20 -4.66 0.73 -3.63
CA GLY A 20 -5.54 -0.08 -2.80
C GLY A 20 -5.87 0.55 -1.46
N TYR A 21 -6.27 -0.29 -0.50
CA TYR A 21 -6.43 0.11 0.89
C TYR A 21 -5.30 -0.43 1.76
N ARG A 22 -4.46 0.46 2.28
CA ARG A 22 -3.49 0.10 3.31
C ARG A 22 -4.21 -0.44 4.55
N ALA A 23 -3.84 -1.65 4.95
CA ALA A 23 -4.39 -2.31 6.12
C ALA A 23 -3.29 -2.99 6.96
N LEU A 24 -3.42 -2.84 8.27
CA LEU A 24 -2.63 -3.56 9.26
C LEU A 24 -3.39 -4.84 9.64
N ALA A 25 -2.78 -5.98 9.35
CA ALA A 25 -3.27 -7.28 9.78
C ALA A 25 -2.74 -7.58 11.19
N LEU A 26 -3.65 -7.79 12.13
CA LEU A 26 -3.34 -8.17 13.51
C LEU A 26 -3.82 -9.61 13.72
N LYS A 27 -2.88 -10.53 13.96
CA LYS A 27 -3.19 -11.94 14.26
C LYS A 27 -2.87 -12.25 15.72
N ALA A 28 -3.81 -12.88 16.40
CA ALA A 28 -3.65 -13.47 17.73
C ALA A 28 -4.34 -14.84 17.77
N GLY A 29 -3.56 -15.91 17.64
CA GLY A 29 -4.08 -17.27 17.52
C GLY A 29 -4.95 -17.42 16.26
N LYS A 30 -6.25 -17.68 16.45
CA LYS A 30 -7.25 -17.78 15.38
C LYS A 30 -8.03 -16.49 15.16
N GLU A 31 -7.81 -15.48 15.98
CA GLU A 31 -8.39 -14.15 15.79
C GLU A 31 -7.51 -13.34 14.85
N VAL A 32 -8.14 -12.75 13.85
CA VAL A 32 -7.49 -11.83 12.92
C VAL A 32 -8.36 -10.58 12.80
N ARG A 33 -7.70 -9.43 12.83
CA ARG A 33 -8.29 -8.13 12.53
C ARG A 33 -7.59 -7.51 11.33
N LEU A 34 -8.34 -6.85 10.45
CA LEU A 34 -7.80 -5.98 9.41
C LEU A 34 -8.22 -4.54 9.68
N ILE A 35 -7.24 -3.67 9.90
CA ILE A 35 -7.49 -2.28 10.32
C ILE A 35 -6.84 -1.32 9.34
N SER A 36 -7.62 -0.38 8.79
CA SER A 36 -7.12 0.65 7.90
C SER A 36 -6.17 1.62 8.63
N ARG A 37 -5.42 2.42 7.87
CA ARG A 37 -4.61 3.52 8.42
C ARG A 37 -5.42 4.46 9.34
N ASN A 38 -6.69 4.69 9.02
CA ASN A 38 -7.57 5.59 9.76
C ASN A 38 -8.41 4.84 10.81
N ARG A 39 -7.99 3.63 11.20
CA ARG A 39 -8.65 2.77 12.19
C ARG A 39 -10.03 2.25 11.79
N THR A 40 -10.37 2.32 10.50
CA THR A 40 -11.56 1.65 9.96
C THR A 40 -11.37 0.15 10.07
N ASN A 41 -12.40 -0.55 10.56
CA ASN A 41 -12.39 -1.99 10.63
C ASN A 41 -12.81 -2.59 9.28
N PHE A 42 -12.02 -3.53 8.74
CA PHE A 42 -12.28 -4.24 7.49
C PHE A 42 -12.60 -5.74 7.69
N ASP A 43 -12.81 -6.19 8.93
CA ASP A 43 -13.00 -7.62 9.24
C ASP A 43 -14.13 -8.27 8.43
N ASN A 44 -15.24 -7.54 8.25
CA ASN A 44 -16.43 -8.04 7.54
C ASN A 44 -16.38 -7.76 6.03
N ASP A 45 -15.55 -6.82 5.60
CA ASP A 45 -15.45 -6.42 4.19
C ASP A 45 -14.65 -7.44 3.36
N TYR A 46 -13.67 -8.09 4.00
CA TYR A 46 -12.72 -8.99 3.32
C TYR A 46 -12.56 -10.35 4.04
N PRO A 47 -13.62 -11.15 4.18
CA PRO A 47 -13.58 -12.42 4.92
C PRO A 47 -12.55 -13.41 4.34
N LEU A 48 -12.36 -13.43 3.02
CA LEU A 48 -11.33 -14.26 2.36
C LEU A 48 -9.91 -13.93 2.84
N LEU A 49 -9.59 -12.65 3.03
CA LEU A 49 -8.27 -12.23 3.53
C LEU A 49 -8.13 -12.57 5.02
N ILE A 50 -9.20 -12.40 5.80
CA ILE A 50 -9.23 -12.78 7.21
C ILE A 50 -8.90 -14.26 7.36
N ASP A 51 -9.57 -15.14 6.62
CA ASP A 51 -9.32 -16.58 6.72
C ASP A 51 -7.93 -16.99 6.21
N ALA A 52 -7.45 -16.36 5.14
CA ALA A 52 -6.10 -16.58 4.65
C ALA A 52 -5.04 -16.15 5.69
N LEU A 53 -5.20 -15.00 6.34
CA LEU A 53 -4.33 -14.54 7.42
C LEU A 53 -4.40 -15.43 8.66
N LYS A 54 -5.58 -15.98 9.01
CA LYS A 54 -5.74 -16.93 10.12
C LYS A 54 -4.92 -18.21 9.91
N SER A 55 -4.73 -18.62 8.66
CA SER A 55 -4.00 -19.83 8.29
C SER A 55 -2.47 -19.72 8.46
N LEU A 56 -1.94 -18.50 8.62
CA LEU A 56 -0.52 -18.28 8.85
C LEU A 56 -0.03 -19.01 10.10
N THR A 57 1.17 -19.58 10.03
CA THR A 57 1.75 -20.43 11.07
C THR A 57 2.11 -19.68 12.36
N ALA A 58 2.37 -18.37 12.28
CA ALA A 58 2.67 -17.53 13.44
C ALA A 58 1.51 -17.55 14.45
N LYS A 59 1.81 -17.60 15.75
CA LYS A 59 0.78 -17.47 16.79
C LYS A 59 0.32 -16.03 16.90
N GLN A 60 1.24 -15.08 16.84
CA GLN A 60 0.96 -13.65 16.88
C GLN A 60 1.76 -12.93 15.80
N ALA A 61 1.11 -12.07 15.03
CA ALA A 61 1.78 -11.27 14.01
C ALA A 61 1.09 -9.92 13.82
N ARG A 62 1.89 -8.89 13.51
CA ARG A 62 1.40 -7.59 13.04
C ARG A 62 2.05 -7.30 11.70
N ILE A 63 1.28 -7.39 10.62
CA ILE A 63 1.77 -7.29 9.25
C ILE A 63 1.18 -6.03 8.64
N ASP A 64 2.01 -5.22 8.00
CA ASP A 64 1.59 -4.04 7.24
C ASP A 64 1.57 -4.38 5.74
N GLY A 65 0.54 -3.91 5.05
CA GLY A 65 0.27 -4.32 3.69
C GLY A 65 -0.81 -3.51 3.00
N GLU A 66 -1.03 -3.82 1.74
CA GLU A 66 -2.03 -3.19 0.89
C GLU A 66 -3.05 -4.23 0.42
N ILE A 67 -4.34 -3.95 0.59
CA ILE A 67 -5.42 -4.71 -0.01
C ILE A 67 -5.62 -4.21 -1.43
N ALA A 68 -5.53 -5.11 -2.41
CA ALA A 68 -5.71 -4.81 -3.82
C ALA A 68 -6.65 -5.83 -4.47
N ALA A 69 -7.51 -5.33 -5.36
CA ALA A 69 -8.31 -6.14 -6.27
C ALA A 69 -7.60 -6.23 -7.62
N LEU A 70 -7.56 -7.42 -8.22
CA LEU A 70 -6.88 -7.64 -9.50
C LEU A 70 -7.89 -7.73 -10.66
N ASP A 71 -7.51 -7.19 -11.81
CA ASP A 71 -8.21 -7.40 -13.08
C ASP A 71 -7.88 -8.77 -13.70
N ASP A 72 -8.48 -9.09 -14.85
CA ASP A 72 -8.28 -10.36 -15.57
C ASP A 72 -6.83 -10.55 -16.07
N GLN A 73 -6.03 -9.48 -16.08
CA GLN A 73 -4.61 -9.49 -16.42
C GLN A 73 -3.71 -9.54 -15.18
N GLY A 74 -4.29 -9.64 -13.97
CA GLY A 74 -3.57 -9.68 -12.70
C GLY A 74 -3.07 -8.33 -12.21
N ARG A 75 -3.53 -7.21 -12.79
CA ARG A 75 -3.11 -5.86 -12.41
C ARG A 75 -4.02 -5.30 -11.31
N ALA A 76 -3.44 -4.61 -10.34
CA ALA A 76 -4.19 -3.96 -9.28
C ALA A 76 -5.09 -2.85 -9.85
N SER A 77 -6.37 -2.84 -9.47
CA SER A 77 -7.35 -1.83 -9.88
C SER A 77 -8.15 -1.34 -8.69
N PHE A 78 -7.99 -0.05 -8.37
CA PHE A 78 -8.72 0.58 -7.29
C PHE A 78 -10.23 0.67 -7.56
N GLN A 79 -10.63 0.87 -8.83
CA GLN A 79 -12.04 0.87 -9.22
C GLN A 79 -12.68 -0.49 -8.95
N LEU A 80 -11.98 -1.59 -9.26
CA LEU A 80 -12.45 -2.94 -8.93
C LEU A 80 -12.60 -3.11 -7.42
N LEU A 81 -11.62 -2.65 -6.64
CA LEU A 81 -11.65 -2.72 -5.18
C LEU A 81 -12.83 -1.94 -4.58
N GLN A 82 -13.15 -0.75 -5.09
CA GLN A 82 -14.32 0.04 -4.65
C GLN A 82 -15.66 -0.64 -4.95
N SER A 83 -15.70 -1.47 -6.00
CA SER A 83 -16.89 -2.23 -6.39
C SER A 83 -16.93 -3.65 -5.83
N TYR A 84 -15.93 -4.04 -5.03
CA TYR A 84 -15.81 -5.38 -4.47
C TYR A 84 -17.09 -5.76 -3.69
N GLY A 85 -17.59 -6.98 -3.93
CA GLY A 85 -18.81 -7.50 -3.32
C GLY A 85 -20.12 -7.16 -4.04
N LYS A 86 -20.12 -6.33 -5.10
CA LYS A 86 -21.37 -5.87 -5.74
C LYS A 86 -21.87 -6.70 -6.95
N ALA A 87 -21.03 -7.45 -7.67
CA ALA A 87 -21.52 -8.20 -8.85
C ALA A 87 -20.62 -9.33 -9.40
N LYS A 88 -19.28 -9.26 -9.27
CA LYS A 88 -18.35 -10.27 -9.80
C LYS A 88 -17.44 -10.82 -8.70
N LYS A 89 -17.00 -12.08 -8.86
CA LYS A 89 -15.83 -12.61 -8.15
C LYS A 89 -14.60 -11.89 -8.68
N THR A 90 -14.08 -10.97 -7.90
CA THR A 90 -12.83 -10.25 -8.20
C THR A 90 -11.72 -10.84 -7.34
N PRO A 91 -10.59 -11.28 -7.93
CA PRO A 91 -9.45 -11.74 -7.14
C PRO A 91 -8.98 -10.64 -6.19
N LEU A 92 -8.90 -10.98 -4.91
CA LEU A 92 -8.48 -10.08 -3.85
C LEU A 92 -7.17 -10.58 -3.26
N VAL A 93 -6.21 -9.67 -3.09
CA VAL A 93 -4.88 -9.97 -2.59
C VAL A 93 -4.49 -8.94 -1.52
N TYR A 94 -3.87 -9.42 -0.45
CA TYR A 94 -3.16 -8.62 0.53
C TYR A 94 -1.66 -8.68 0.25
N TYR A 95 -1.10 -7.60 -0.29
CA TYR A 95 0.33 -7.44 -0.52
C TYR A 95 1.00 -6.97 0.77
N ALA A 96 1.58 -7.91 1.51
CA ALA A 96 2.30 -7.67 2.74
C ALA A 96 3.72 -7.16 2.44
N PHE A 97 4.08 -6.00 3.01
CA PHE A 97 5.36 -5.34 2.72
C PHE A 97 6.21 -5.01 3.95
N ASP A 98 5.69 -5.20 5.17
CA ASP A 98 6.45 -5.05 6.41
C ASP A 98 5.90 -5.93 7.55
N LEU A 99 6.76 -6.30 8.51
CA LEU A 99 6.41 -7.11 9.68
C LEU A 99 6.84 -6.38 10.95
N LEU A 100 5.86 -5.99 11.76
CA LEU A 100 6.05 -5.12 12.91
C LEU A 100 6.17 -5.88 14.23
N PHE A 101 5.62 -7.09 14.29
CA PHE A 101 5.63 -7.95 15.46
C PHE A 101 5.50 -9.40 15.03
N LEU A 102 6.22 -10.30 15.70
CA LEU A 102 6.14 -11.74 15.47
C LEU A 102 6.37 -12.49 16.78
N ASP A 103 5.39 -13.30 17.19
CA ASP A 103 5.49 -14.30 18.27
C ASP A 103 6.21 -13.81 19.54
N GLY A 104 5.80 -12.64 20.05
CA GLY A 104 6.34 -12.04 21.28
C GLY A 104 7.43 -10.99 21.05
N ALA A 105 8.00 -10.90 19.84
CA ALA A 105 9.03 -9.93 19.50
C ALA A 105 8.45 -8.70 18.79
N ASP A 106 8.68 -7.52 19.36
CA ASP A 106 8.47 -6.24 18.65
C ASP A 106 9.65 -5.99 17.71
N LEU A 107 9.34 -5.83 16.42
CA LEU A 107 10.33 -5.68 15.36
C LEU A 107 10.48 -4.24 14.89
N ARG A 108 9.66 -3.29 15.38
CA ARG A 108 9.61 -1.92 14.84
C ARG A 108 10.96 -1.18 14.92
N ALA A 109 11.78 -1.48 15.92
CA ALA A 109 13.11 -0.89 16.05
C ALA A 109 14.19 -1.56 15.16
N ARG A 110 13.91 -2.73 14.60
CA ARG A 110 14.85 -3.47 13.73
C ARG A 110 14.93 -2.82 12.34
N PRO A 111 16.05 -2.95 11.61
CA PRO A 111 16.16 -2.56 10.20
C PRO A 111 15.06 -3.17 9.31
N LEU A 112 14.58 -2.41 8.32
CA LEU A 112 13.56 -2.88 7.36
C LEU A 112 13.96 -4.17 6.65
N ALA A 113 15.24 -4.31 6.27
CA ALA A 113 15.75 -5.50 5.61
C ALA A 113 15.56 -6.76 6.47
N GLU A 114 15.79 -6.67 7.78
CA GLU A 114 15.56 -7.77 8.72
C GLU A 114 14.07 -8.10 8.83
N ARG A 115 13.21 -7.08 8.96
CA ARG A 115 11.75 -7.26 9.05
C ARG A 115 11.19 -7.93 7.79
N ARG A 116 11.63 -7.50 6.61
CA ARG A 116 11.25 -8.09 5.31
C ARG A 116 11.73 -9.55 5.18
N LYS A 117 12.95 -9.86 5.62
CA LYS A 117 13.46 -11.24 5.62
C LYS A 117 12.62 -12.17 6.49
N LEU A 118 12.20 -11.71 7.67
CA LEU A 118 11.30 -12.46 8.55
C LEU A 118 9.90 -12.59 7.92
N LEU A 119 9.38 -11.52 7.29
CA LEU A 119 8.11 -11.55 6.59
C LEU A 119 8.10 -12.58 5.45
N ALA A 120 9.12 -12.58 4.60
CA ALA A 120 9.24 -13.53 3.49
C ALA A 120 9.26 -14.99 3.99
N ARG A 121 9.95 -15.26 5.11
CA ARG A 121 9.95 -16.59 5.75
C ARG A 121 8.56 -16.97 6.27
N LEU A 122 7.85 -16.04 6.91
CA LEU A 122 6.49 -16.26 7.40
C LEU A 122 5.51 -16.57 6.25
N LEU A 123 5.68 -15.91 5.11
CA LEU A 123 4.76 -16.03 3.98
C LEU A 123 5.08 -17.16 2.99
N ARG A 124 6.17 -17.92 3.19
CA ARG A 124 6.59 -18.99 2.27
C ARG A 124 5.52 -20.06 1.99
N LYS A 125 4.59 -20.27 2.94
CA LYS A 125 3.46 -21.21 2.80
C LYS A 125 2.11 -20.49 2.95
N ALA A 126 2.08 -19.18 2.76
CA ALA A 126 0.84 -18.43 2.83
C ALA A 126 -0.07 -18.78 1.64
N PRO A 127 -1.39 -18.70 1.80
CA PRO A 127 -2.32 -18.86 0.68
C PRO A 127 -2.11 -17.77 -0.38
N ASP A 128 -2.49 -18.03 -1.63
CA ASP A 128 -2.28 -17.12 -2.78
C ASP A 128 -2.86 -15.71 -2.60
N HIS A 129 -3.84 -15.55 -1.71
CA HIS A 129 -4.44 -14.27 -1.33
C HIS A 129 -3.54 -13.39 -0.47
N ILE A 130 -2.47 -13.93 0.12
CA ILE A 130 -1.50 -13.21 0.94
C ILE A 130 -0.14 -13.30 0.26
N ARG A 131 0.30 -12.19 -0.34
CA ARG A 131 1.53 -12.15 -1.13
C ARG A 131 2.56 -11.24 -0.49
N PHE A 132 3.82 -11.64 -0.55
CA PHE A 132 4.92 -10.77 -0.20
C PHE A 132 5.11 -9.71 -1.30
N SER A 133 5.30 -8.45 -0.90
CA SER A 133 5.67 -7.36 -1.80
C SER A 133 7.14 -7.49 -2.15
N GLU A 134 7.41 -8.04 -3.33
CA GLU A 134 8.77 -8.29 -3.81
C GLU A 134 9.53 -7.00 -4.08
N GLU A 135 10.84 -7.08 -3.88
CA GLU A 135 11.77 -6.02 -4.28
C GLU A 135 12.02 -6.09 -5.78
N LEU A 136 12.00 -4.94 -6.43
CA LEU A 136 12.36 -4.78 -7.83
C LEU A 136 13.87 -4.59 -7.95
N ARG A 137 14.49 -5.42 -8.78
CA ARG A 137 15.92 -5.35 -9.07
C ARG A 137 16.17 -4.55 -10.34
N GLY A 138 17.16 -3.67 -10.29
CA GLY A 138 17.57 -2.83 -11.41
C GLY A 138 18.04 -1.47 -10.93
N THR A 139 18.64 -0.70 -11.83
CA THR A 139 18.93 0.72 -11.62
C THR A 139 17.62 1.52 -11.52
N LYS A 140 17.66 2.69 -10.89
CA LYS A 140 16.48 3.54 -10.78
C LYS A 140 15.91 3.89 -12.16
N GLU A 141 16.77 4.10 -13.15
CA GLU A 141 16.40 4.43 -14.54
C GLU A 141 15.65 3.29 -15.21
N GLU A 142 16.18 2.06 -15.11
CA GLU A 142 15.53 0.86 -15.64
C GLU A 142 14.16 0.63 -15.00
N LEU A 143 14.07 0.77 -13.68
CA LEU A 143 12.82 0.58 -12.95
C LEU A 143 11.77 1.62 -13.32
N LEU A 144 12.17 2.89 -13.48
CA LEU A 144 11.26 3.95 -13.94
C LEU A 144 10.80 3.71 -15.38
N GLN A 145 11.69 3.25 -16.28
CA GLN A 145 11.33 2.92 -17.65
C GLN A 145 10.36 1.74 -17.71
N LEU A 146 10.63 0.65 -16.97
CA LEU A 146 9.74 -0.50 -16.87
C LEU A 146 8.38 -0.11 -16.29
N ALA A 147 8.38 0.67 -15.22
CA ALA A 147 7.14 1.10 -14.58
C ALA A 147 6.29 1.98 -15.51
N ARG A 148 6.91 2.84 -16.35
CA ARG A 148 6.19 3.57 -17.42
C ARG A 148 5.69 2.63 -18.52
N LYS A 149 6.53 1.70 -18.98
CA LYS A 149 6.18 0.72 -20.04
C LYS A 149 4.97 -0.13 -19.66
N PHE A 150 4.91 -0.57 -18.40
CA PHE A 150 3.80 -1.36 -17.86
C PHE A 150 2.68 -0.51 -17.25
N GLN A 151 2.73 0.82 -17.40
CA GLN A 151 1.72 1.76 -16.93
C GLN A 151 1.39 1.58 -15.43
N LEU A 152 2.41 1.29 -14.63
CA LEU A 152 2.30 1.11 -13.19
C LEU A 152 2.01 2.46 -12.53
N GLU A 153 1.22 2.46 -11.46
CA GLU A 153 0.83 3.69 -10.78
C GLU A 153 2.04 4.43 -10.18
N GLY A 154 3.04 3.68 -9.72
CA GLY A 154 4.27 4.22 -9.22
C GLY A 154 5.17 3.19 -8.55
N LEU A 155 6.19 3.71 -7.88
CA LEU A 155 7.17 2.95 -7.14
C LEU A 155 7.30 3.51 -5.72
N ILE A 156 7.64 2.64 -4.78
CA ILE A 156 8.02 3.00 -3.41
C ILE A 156 9.50 2.69 -3.23
N ALA A 157 10.30 3.68 -2.84
CA ALA A 157 11.66 3.47 -2.37
C ALA A 157 11.67 3.42 -0.84
N LYS A 158 12.38 2.45 -0.25
CA LYS A 158 12.52 2.30 1.20
C LYS A 158 13.97 2.13 1.63
N ARG A 159 14.40 2.83 2.68
CA ARG A 159 15.72 2.67 3.29
C ARG A 159 15.82 1.29 3.99
N PRO A 160 16.74 0.40 3.60
CA PRO A 160 16.84 -0.94 4.14
C PRO A 160 17.22 -0.99 5.63
N ASP A 161 17.99 -0.01 6.09
CA ASP A 161 18.46 0.15 7.47
C ASP A 161 17.44 0.82 8.40
N SER A 162 16.34 1.34 7.86
CA SER A 162 15.42 2.19 8.63
C SER A 162 14.53 1.43 9.63
N PRO A 163 14.30 2.01 10.83
CA PRO A 163 13.27 1.52 11.74
C PRO A 163 11.87 1.82 11.20
N TYR A 164 10.85 1.19 11.77
CA TYR A 164 9.46 1.50 11.48
C TYR A 164 8.99 2.72 12.29
N GLU A 165 8.62 3.78 11.59
CA GLU A 165 8.13 5.00 12.23
C GLU A 165 6.61 5.17 12.06
N ALA A 166 5.86 4.76 13.09
CA ALA A 166 4.42 4.88 13.10
C ALA A 166 3.97 6.34 12.99
N GLY A 167 3.14 6.65 11.98
CA GLY A 167 2.53 7.97 11.81
C GLY A 167 3.46 9.08 11.32
N ARG A 168 4.77 8.84 11.19
CA ARG A 168 5.73 9.85 10.72
C ARG A 168 5.95 9.79 9.21
N ARG A 169 6.23 10.95 8.61
CA ARG A 169 6.67 11.09 7.22
C ARG A 169 8.08 11.66 7.21
N SER A 170 9.02 10.92 7.77
CA SER A 170 10.42 11.33 7.99
C SER A 170 11.35 11.13 6.79
N GLY A 171 10.87 10.51 5.71
CA GLY A 171 11.67 10.27 4.49
C GLY A 171 12.30 8.88 4.29
N PRO A 172 12.36 7.94 5.25
CA PRO A 172 12.85 6.58 4.97
C PRO A 172 12.04 5.82 3.93
N TRP A 173 10.80 6.25 3.68
CA TRP A 173 9.93 5.71 2.65
C TRP A 173 9.51 6.85 1.72
N VAL A 174 9.83 6.71 0.46
CA VAL A 174 9.52 7.69 -0.59
C VAL A 174 8.60 7.03 -1.60
N LYS A 175 7.52 7.73 -1.98
CA LYS A 175 6.63 7.32 -3.07
C LYS A 175 6.89 8.21 -4.28
N VAL A 176 7.04 7.59 -5.45
CA VAL A 176 7.13 8.26 -6.75
C VAL A 176 5.95 7.79 -7.57
N LYS A 177 5.08 8.73 -7.95
CA LYS A 177 3.94 8.45 -8.82
C LYS A 177 4.35 8.73 -10.27
N LEU A 178 3.98 7.84 -11.17
CA LEU A 178 4.37 7.94 -12.59
C LEU A 178 3.27 8.52 -13.47
N THR A 179 2.26 9.18 -12.87
CA THR A 179 1.07 9.69 -13.54
C THR A 179 1.35 10.20 -14.94
N SER A 180 0.84 9.46 -15.93
CA SER A 180 0.39 9.99 -17.20
C SER A 180 -0.63 11.08 -16.91
N HIS A 181 -0.52 12.22 -17.58
CA HIS A 181 -1.49 13.31 -17.53
C HIS A 181 -2.93 12.78 -17.62
N ARG A 182 -3.65 12.82 -16.50
CA ARG A 182 -5.08 13.13 -16.51
C ARG A 182 -5.21 14.45 -15.77
N THR A 183 -5.18 15.51 -16.55
CA THR A 183 -5.58 16.86 -16.18
C THR A 183 -6.88 16.75 -15.37
N CYS A 184 -6.82 17.04 -14.08
CA CYS A 184 -7.99 17.52 -13.37
C CYS A 184 -7.80 19.03 -13.33
N SER A 185 -8.58 19.70 -14.17
CA SER A 185 -8.64 21.14 -14.32
C SER A 185 -8.61 21.81 -12.95
N GLN A 186 -7.71 22.77 -12.78
CA GLN A 186 -7.90 23.80 -11.77
C GLN A 186 -9.18 24.55 -12.15
N GLU A 187 -10.31 24.20 -11.55
CA GLU A 187 -11.35 25.20 -11.34
C GLU A 187 -10.86 26.11 -10.22
N VAL A 188 -10.17 27.17 -10.63
CA VAL A 188 -10.09 28.40 -9.85
C VAL A 188 -11.53 28.92 -9.79
N ALA A 189 -12.24 28.60 -8.71
CA ALA A 189 -13.47 29.28 -8.37
C ALA A 189 -13.14 30.74 -8.00
N ALA A 190 -12.96 31.58 -9.02
CA ALA A 190 -12.99 33.02 -8.88
C ALA A 190 -14.43 33.41 -8.50
N GLY A 191 -14.66 33.59 -7.20
CA GLY A 191 -15.90 34.12 -6.65
C GLY A 191 -16.12 35.56 -7.11
N ALA A 192 -16.76 35.74 -8.26
CA ALA A 192 -17.33 37.03 -8.66
C ALA A 192 -18.59 37.26 -7.81
N ARG A 193 -18.44 38.05 -6.75
CA ARG A 193 -19.56 38.66 -6.00
C ARG A 193 -20.24 39.68 -6.90
N GLY A 194 -21.45 39.38 -7.36
CA GLY A 194 -22.35 40.33 -7.99
C GLY A 194 -23.67 40.36 -7.23
N LEU A 195 -23.94 41.46 -6.53
CA LEU A 195 -25.29 41.92 -6.17
C LEU A 195 -25.27 43.47 -6.11
N PRO A 196 -26.39 44.14 -6.45
CA PRO A 196 -26.39 45.42 -7.15
C PRO A 196 -26.46 46.65 -6.22
N ALA A 197 -25.81 47.73 -6.64
CA ALA A 197 -26.08 49.06 -6.11
C ALA A 197 -27.27 49.67 -6.88
N ARG A 198 -28.42 49.77 -6.21
CA ARG A 198 -29.46 50.74 -6.56
C ARG A 198 -28.92 52.14 -6.27
N VAL A 199 -28.98 53.04 -7.25
CA VAL A 199 -28.90 54.49 -6.99
C VAL A 199 -30.06 55.16 -7.71
N HIS A 200 -30.84 55.89 -6.92
CA HIS A 200 -31.88 56.81 -7.34
C HIS A 200 -31.32 57.94 -8.21
N ARG A 201 -32.03 58.25 -9.29
CA ARG A 201 -32.38 59.62 -9.68
C ARG A 201 -33.65 59.59 -10.50
#